data_AF-A0A0G0LU80-F1
#
_entry.id   AF-A0A0G0LU80-F1
#
_cell.length_a   1.000
_cell.length_b   1.000
_cell.length_c   1.000
_cell.angle_alpha   90.00
_cell.angle_beta   90.00
_cell.angle_gamma   90.00
#
_symmetry.space_group_name_H-M   'P 1'
#
loop_
_entity.id
_entity.type
_entity.pdbx_description
1 polymer ?
#
loop_
_entity_poly.entity_id
_entity_poly.type
_entity_poly.pdbx_seq_one_letter_code
_entity_poly.pdbx_strand_id
1 'polypeptide(L)'
;MIYHKSIMFKKVTFMFFIFLAGFIGAYLIYGKIFPSKVEEISKKINLDLPFGNSKDEVIGFLPYWLISKADKDYTKYLTTLAYFSLSLSEDGTVQKFTNPGETGQHCL
;
A
#
# COMPACT_ATOMS: atom_id res chain seq x y z
N MET A 1 -11.85 51.87 50.26
CA MET A 1 -10.62 51.50 49.51
C MET A 1 -10.81 50.18 48.74
N ILE A 2 -11.87 50.06 47.91
CA ILE A 2 -12.20 48.80 47.19
C ILE A 2 -12.19 49.02 45.67
N TYR A 3 -12.50 50.23 45.20
CA TYR A 3 -12.51 50.59 43.78
C TYR A 3 -11.13 50.57 43.10
N HIS A 4 -10.06 50.91 43.81
CA HIS A 4 -8.70 50.94 43.24
C HIS A 4 -8.19 49.53 42.86
N LYS A 5 -8.60 48.50 43.62
CA LYS A 5 -8.23 47.10 43.36
C LYS A 5 -8.91 46.55 42.09
N SER A 6 -10.15 46.97 41.84
CA SER A 6 -10.91 46.55 40.64
C SER A 6 -10.37 47.17 39.34
N ILE A 7 -9.88 48.41 39.39
CA ILE A 7 -9.24 49.08 38.25
C ILE A 7 -7.88 48.45 37.90
N MET A 8 -7.08 48.08 38.90
CA MET A 8 -5.81 47.38 38.68
C MET A 8 -6.04 45.97 38.10
N PHE A 9 -7.08 45.26 38.54
CA PHE A 9 -7.41 43.93 38.03
C PHE A 9 -7.79 43.95 36.54
N LYS A 10 -8.62 44.91 36.10
CA LYS A 10 -9.03 45.04 34.69
C LYS A 10 -7.85 45.30 33.74
N LYS A 11 -6.87 46.10 34.15
CA LYS A 11 -5.66 46.37 33.35
C LYS A 11 -4.78 45.13 33.18
N VAL A 12 -4.65 44.33 34.24
CA VAL A 12 -3.90 43.07 34.21
C VAL A 12 -4.59 42.05 33.29
N THR A 13 -5.92 41.92 33.37
CA THR A 13 -6.67 41.03 32.48
C THR A 13 -6.55 41.47 31.02
N PHE A 14 -6.59 42.77 30.74
CA PHE A 14 -6.43 43.31 29.38
C PHE A 14 -5.04 43.03 28.79
N MET A 15 -3.97 43.17 29.58
CA MET A 15 -2.61 42.80 29.14
C MET A 15 -2.50 41.30 28.83
N PHE A 16 -3.15 40.44 29.62
CA PHE A 16 -3.15 39.00 29.36
C PHE A 16 -3.82 38.66 28.02
N PHE A 17 -4.95 39.30 27.69
CA PHE A 17 -5.63 39.10 26.41
C PHE A 17 -4.79 39.56 25.21
N ILE A 18 -4.05 40.67 25.34
CA ILE A 18 -3.13 41.13 24.29
C ILE A 18 -2.00 40.11 24.08
N PHE A 19 -1.43 39.58 25.16
CA PHE A 19 -0.36 38.60 25.09
C PHE A 19 -0.84 37.29 24.46
N LEU A 20 -2.05 36.84 24.84
CA LEU A 20 -2.67 35.63 24.31
C LEU A 20 -2.98 35.79 22.81
N ALA A 21 -3.54 36.93 22.41
CA ALA A 21 -3.80 37.24 21.01
C ALA A 21 -2.51 37.31 20.18
N GLY A 22 -1.44 37.89 20.73
CA GLY A 22 -0.12 37.92 20.11
C GLY A 22 0.48 36.53 19.91
N PHE A 23 0.34 35.65 20.90
CA PHE A 23 0.82 34.27 20.83
C PHE A 23 0.07 33.44 19.78
N ILE A 24 -1.26 33.59 19.72
CA ILE A 24 -2.10 32.94 18.71
C ILE A 24 -1.75 33.45 17.31
N GLY A 25 -1.60 34.78 17.16
CA GLY A 25 -1.20 35.39 15.89
C GLY A 25 0.16 34.88 15.42
N ALA A 26 1.16 34.85 16.30
CA ALA A 26 2.48 34.29 15.99
C ALA A 26 2.37 32.82 15.59
N TYR A 27 1.64 31.98 16.33
CA TYR A 27 1.46 30.56 16.04
C TYR A 27 0.86 30.32 14.64
N LEU A 28 -0.17 31.09 14.27
CA LEU A 28 -0.79 31.00 12.94
C LEU A 28 0.14 31.46 11.81
N ILE A 29 0.97 32.48 12.06
CA ILE A 29 1.98 32.95 11.10
C ILE A 29 3.10 31.92 10.94
N TYR A 30 3.59 31.34 12.04
CA TYR A 30 4.58 30.26 12.01
C TYR A 30 4.06 29.04 11.24
N GLY A 31 2.80 28.64 11.44
CA GLY A 31 2.19 27.53 10.72
C GLY A 31 2.01 27.76 9.21
N LYS A 32 1.90 29.02 8.76
CA LYS A 32 1.86 29.36 7.33
C LYS A 32 3.23 29.50 6.68
N ILE A 33 4.24 29.97 7.42
CA ILE A 33 5.59 30.22 6.89
C ILE A 33 6.44 28.94 6.90
N PHE A 34 6.19 28.04 7.85
CA PHE A 34 6.77 26.69 7.87
C PHE A 34 5.69 25.69 7.50
N PRO A 35 5.34 25.54 6.20
CA PRO A 35 4.50 24.41 5.79
C PRO A 35 5.21 23.16 6.26
N SER A 36 4.55 22.39 7.13
CA SER A 36 5.14 21.17 7.65
C SER A 36 5.47 20.27 6.46
N LYS A 37 6.76 20.03 6.22
CA LYS A 37 7.26 19.14 5.15
C LYS A 37 6.63 17.74 5.22
N VAL A 38 6.03 17.43 6.36
CA VAL A 38 5.27 16.21 6.68
C VAL A 38 4.01 16.06 5.81
N GLU A 39 3.31 17.15 5.48
CA GLU A 39 2.08 17.09 4.67
C GLU A 39 2.38 16.82 3.18
N GLU A 40 3.48 17.36 2.67
CA GLU A 40 3.93 17.08 1.30
C GLU A 40 4.45 15.64 1.15
N ILE A 41 5.13 15.11 2.18
CA ILE A 41 5.57 13.71 2.22
C ILE A 41 4.37 12.76 2.31
N SER A 42 3.36 13.03 3.15
CA SER A 42 2.18 12.15 3.24
C SER A 42 1.37 12.15 1.94
N LYS A 43 1.26 13.29 1.25
CA LYS A 43 0.56 13.39 -0.04
C LYS A 43 1.31 12.68 -1.17
N LYS A 44 2.66 12.64 -1.12
CA LYS A 44 3.49 11.90 -2.09
C LYS A 44 3.53 10.38 -1.83
N ILE A 45 3.39 9.94 -0.58
CA ILE A 45 3.31 8.50 -0.23
C ILE A 45 1.97 7.88 -0.68
N ASN A 46 0.90 8.67 -0.74
CA ASN A 46 -0.40 8.22 -1.25
C ASN A 46 -0.51 8.23 -2.79
N LEU A 47 0.57 8.57 -3.52
CA LEU A 47 0.62 8.58 -4.97
C LEU A 47 1.51 7.41 -5.45
N ASP A 48 0.87 6.38 -5.99
CA ASP A 48 1.47 5.25 -6.73
C ASP A 48 2.28 4.19 -5.96
N LEU A 49 1.89 3.86 -4.73
CA LEU A 49 2.09 2.48 -4.28
C LEU A 49 0.83 1.68 -4.64
N PRO A 50 0.91 0.60 -5.45
CA PRO A 50 -0.21 -0.32 -5.70
C PRO A 50 -0.56 -1.16 -4.46
N PHE A 51 -0.29 -0.63 -3.27
CA PHE A 51 -0.39 -1.29 -1.97
C PHE A 51 -1.76 -1.07 -1.30
N GLY A 52 -2.73 -0.50 -2.03
CA GLY A 52 -4.05 -0.20 -1.50
C GLY A 52 -5.14 -1.23 -1.84
N ASN A 53 -4.93 -2.05 -2.87
CA ASN A 53 -5.92 -3.03 -3.33
C ASN A 53 -5.22 -4.24 -3.98
N SER A 54 -4.21 -4.83 -3.34
CA SER A 54 -3.73 -6.14 -3.76
C SER A 54 -4.86 -7.13 -3.51
N LYS A 55 -5.68 -7.41 -4.53
CA LYS A 55 -6.63 -8.52 -4.48
C LYS A 55 -5.80 -9.76 -4.16
N ASP A 56 -6.22 -10.53 -3.17
CA ASP A 56 -5.55 -11.78 -2.82
C ASP A 56 -5.45 -12.65 -4.08
N GLU A 57 -4.23 -12.94 -4.50
CA GLU A 57 -3.97 -13.78 -5.66
C GLU A 57 -3.76 -15.22 -5.19
N VAL A 58 -4.68 -16.10 -5.57
CA VAL A 58 -4.57 -17.54 -5.31
C VAL A 58 -4.17 -18.22 -6.61
N ILE A 59 -2.93 -18.72 -6.66
CA ILE A 59 -2.36 -19.38 -7.84
C ILE A 59 -2.51 -20.90 -7.70
N GLY A 60 -3.27 -21.52 -8.60
CA GLY A 60 -3.39 -22.97 -8.71
C GLY A 60 -2.39 -23.55 -9.70
N PHE A 61 -1.75 -24.66 -9.35
CA PHE A 61 -0.82 -25.36 -10.25
C PHE A 61 -1.48 -26.63 -10.78
N LEU A 62 -1.64 -26.72 -12.10
CA LEU A 62 -2.20 -27.88 -12.78
C LEU A 62 -1.23 -28.42 -13.83
N PRO A 63 -0.32 -29.34 -13.45
CA PRO A 63 0.53 -30.02 -14.40
C PRO A 63 -0.27 -30.93 -15.34
N TYR A 64 0.17 -31.07 -16.60
CA TYR A 64 -0.57 -31.83 -17.62
C TYR A 64 -0.83 -33.29 -17.23
N TRP A 65 0.09 -33.96 -16.53
CA TRP A 65 -0.07 -35.36 -16.10
C TRP A 65 -1.15 -35.56 -15.03
N LEU A 66 -1.66 -34.48 -14.43
CA LEU A 66 -2.75 -34.53 -13.47
C LEU A 66 -4.11 -34.15 -14.07
N ILE A 67 -4.16 -33.77 -15.36
CA ILE A 67 -5.42 -33.35 -16.00
C ILE A 67 -6.49 -34.44 -15.96
N SER A 68 -6.10 -35.71 -16.10
CA SER A 68 -7.01 -36.86 -16.05
C SER A 68 -7.53 -37.15 -14.64
N LYS A 69 -6.88 -36.62 -13.60
CA LYS A 69 -7.28 -36.74 -12.19
C LYS A 69 -7.97 -35.49 -11.67
N ALA A 70 -8.03 -34.42 -12.47
CA ALA A 70 -8.72 -33.19 -12.11
C ALA A 70 -10.24 -33.37 -12.36
N ASP A 71 -10.93 -33.90 -11.35
CA ASP A 71 -12.37 -34.19 -11.39
C ASP A 71 -13.23 -33.08 -10.76
N LYS A 72 -12.61 -32.12 -10.08
CA LYS A 72 -13.26 -31.05 -9.30
C LYS A 72 -12.98 -29.68 -9.88
N ASP A 73 -14.03 -28.84 -9.89
CA ASP A 73 -13.92 -27.44 -10.29
C ASP A 73 -13.49 -26.56 -9.11
N TYR A 74 -12.27 -26.00 -9.22
CA TYR A 74 -11.71 -25.07 -8.25
C TYR A 74 -11.72 -23.61 -8.73
N THR A 75 -12.35 -23.31 -9.87
CA THR A 75 -12.37 -21.97 -10.48
C THR A 75 -12.84 -20.89 -9.51
N LYS A 76 -13.76 -21.22 -8.59
CA LYS A 76 -14.28 -20.29 -7.57
C LYS A 76 -13.23 -19.82 -6.55
N TYR A 77 -12.16 -20.59 -6.36
CA TYR A 77 -11.15 -20.36 -5.33
C TYR A 77 -9.81 -19.88 -5.89
N LEU A 78 -9.65 -19.88 -7.21
CA LEU A 78 -8.41 -19.54 -7.89
C LEU A 78 -8.54 -18.17 -8.55
N THR A 79 -7.51 -17.35 -8.39
CA THR A 79 -7.35 -16.10 -9.13
C THR A 79 -6.61 -16.37 -10.45
N THR A 80 -5.63 -17.25 -10.41
CA THR A 80 -4.76 -17.61 -11.55
C THR A 80 -4.57 -19.12 -11.61
N LEU A 81 -4.65 -19.72 -12.80
CA LEU A 81 -4.35 -21.13 -13.03
C LEU A 81 -3.09 -21.28 -13.89
N ALA A 82 -2.04 -21.83 -13.31
CA ALA A 82 -0.80 -22.18 -14.00
C ALA A 82 -0.92 -23.59 -14.58
N TYR A 83 -1.22 -23.68 -15.88
CA TYR A 83 -1.17 -24.92 -16.66
C TYR A 83 0.16 -25.02 -17.41
N PHE A 84 0.95 -26.06 -17.13
CA PHE A 84 2.25 -26.22 -17.76
C PHE A 84 2.61 -27.68 -18.03
N SER A 85 3.43 -27.85 -19.06
CA SER A 85 4.03 -29.11 -19.50
C SER A 85 5.53 -28.93 -19.76
N LEU A 86 6.14 -28.03 -19.01
CA LEU A 86 7.53 -27.63 -19.21
C LEU A 86 8.46 -28.71 -18.68
N SER A 87 9.24 -29.34 -19.57
CA SER A 87 10.45 -30.07 -19.22
C SER A 87 11.64 -29.33 -19.80
N LEU A 88 12.78 -29.39 -19.12
CA LEU A 88 14.03 -28.87 -19.66
C LEU A 88 14.79 -30.02 -20.35
N SER A 89 15.38 -29.74 -21.50
CA SER A 89 16.42 -30.58 -22.11
C SER A 89 17.71 -30.51 -21.31
N GLU A 90 18.63 -31.46 -21.55
CA GLU A 90 19.97 -31.45 -20.93
C GLU A 90 20.79 -30.19 -21.26
N ASP A 91 20.51 -29.54 -22.39
CA ASP A 91 21.13 -28.29 -22.82
C ASP A 91 20.41 -27.03 -22.29
N GLY A 92 19.41 -27.19 -21.41
CA GLY A 92 18.65 -26.09 -20.81
C GLY A 92 17.58 -25.49 -21.74
N THR A 93 17.34 -26.07 -22.92
CA THR A 93 16.24 -25.65 -23.79
C THR A 93 14.88 -26.08 -23.23
N VAL A 94 13.86 -25.24 -23.46
CA VAL A 94 12.50 -25.48 -23.00
C VAL A 94 11.78 -26.45 -23.94
N GLN A 95 11.45 -27.64 -23.45
CA GLN A 95 10.57 -28.59 -24.12
C GLN A 95 9.15 -28.40 -23.59
N LYS A 96 8.25 -27.92 -24.45
CA LYS A 96 6.83 -27.75 -24.12
C LYS A 96 6.05 -28.92 -24.72
N PHE A 97 5.61 -29.86 -23.88
CA PHE A 97 4.82 -30.99 -24.37
C PHE A 97 3.35 -30.58 -24.53
N THR A 98 2.89 -30.41 -25.77
CA THR A 98 1.54 -29.90 -26.02
C THR A 98 0.47 -31.00 -26.03
N ASN A 99 0.89 -32.26 -26.13
CA ASN A 99 -0.01 -33.41 -26.22
C ASN A 99 0.36 -34.52 -25.21
N PRO A 100 -0.63 -35.18 -24.58
CA PRO A 100 -0.39 -36.36 -23.75
C PRO A 100 0.12 -37.52 -24.63
N GLY A 101 1.41 -37.84 -24.54
CA GLY A 101 2.07 -38.89 -25.33
C GLY A 101 3.35 -38.45 -26.05
N GLU A 102 3.69 -37.16 -26.07
CA GLU A 102 5.01 -36.69 -26.51
C GLU A 102 6.08 -37.16 -25.50
N THR A 103 6.62 -38.36 -25.73
CA THR A 103 7.77 -38.88 -24.99
C THR A 103 9.00 -38.30 -25.66
N GLY A 104 9.89 -37.67 -24.89
CA GLY A 104 11.13 -37.06 -25.39
C GLY A 104 11.88 -38.02 -26.32
N GLN A 105 11.77 -37.79 -27.63
CA GLN A 105 12.50 -38.55 -28.64
C GLN A 105 13.93 -38.02 -28.71
N HIS A 106 14.75 -38.35 -27.73
CA HIS A 106 16.20 -38.33 -27.87
C HIS A 106 16.79 -39.41 -26.97
N CYS A 107 16.74 -40.64 -27.48
CA CYS A 107 17.62 -41.74 -27.09
C CYS A 107 18.16 -42.35 -28.40
N LEU A 108 19.23 -41.75 -28.91
CA LEU A 108 20.25 -42.37 -29.76
C LEU A 108 21.61 -41.92 -29.23
#